data_AF-A0A7Y5VFG9-F1
#
_entry.id   AF-A0A7Y5VFG9-F1
#
_cell.length_a   1.000
_cell.length_b   1.000
_cell.length_c   1.000
_cell.angle_alpha   90.00
_cell.angle_beta   90.00
_cell.angle_gamma   90.00
#
_symmetry.space_group_name_H-M   'P 1'
#
loop_
_entity.id
_entity.type
_entity.pdbx_description
1 polymer ?
#
loop_
_entity_poly.entity_id
_entity_poly.type
_entity_poly.pdbx_seq_one_letter_code
_entity_poly.pdbx_strand_id
1 'polypeptide(L)'
;MNTESIAFLELKYGNIYGGYPNFYAISDITLLVFEKGTNKIFIESWSNNANIDIVSVYSKVNELGHTIGRGKEVINLRTGRHKPYEETFRLEEEDLKFAFQNLRPTKMPIKNFLLKNLKKYRFRDIIVFDGRRDVFLCERAGVNFGRYNIIDLQKELNKETDYLFSLNKLAVVINFELDRSYLRSHNLEYWLHPIAARQIMPKTAAYDAARLMMIYNEYTEHHEDFMRKAALVINKIQNSKA
;
A
#
# COMPACT_ATOMS: atom_id res chain seq x y z
N MET A 1 13.97 8.78 -26.45
CA MET A 1 12.96 9.18 -25.44
C MET A 1 13.47 8.74 -24.08
N ASN A 2 13.49 9.63 -23.09
CA ASN A 2 13.99 9.31 -21.76
C ASN A 2 12.96 8.41 -21.06
N THR A 3 13.27 7.11 -20.90
CA THR A 3 12.41 6.10 -20.27
C THR A 3 12.52 6.21 -18.75
N GLU A 4 12.14 7.35 -18.20
CA GLU A 4 12.15 7.54 -16.76
C GLU A 4 11.01 6.71 -16.14
N SER A 5 11.38 5.81 -15.23
CA SER A 5 10.42 5.03 -14.46
C SER A 5 10.25 5.61 -13.07
N ILE A 6 9.07 5.43 -12.49
CA ILE A 6 8.77 5.72 -11.08
C ILE A 6 8.34 4.41 -10.42
N ALA A 7 8.78 4.20 -9.18
CA ALA A 7 8.32 3.07 -8.38
C ALA A 7 7.32 3.51 -7.31
N PHE A 8 6.37 2.64 -7.01
CA PHE A 8 5.36 2.78 -5.97
C PHE A 8 5.51 1.57 -5.04
N LEU A 9 5.91 1.82 -3.80
CA LEU A 9 6.16 0.78 -2.81
C LEU A 9 5.02 0.76 -1.81
N GLU A 10 4.39 -0.39 -1.65
CA GLU A 10 3.30 -0.56 -0.70
C GLU A 10 3.36 -1.91 0.02
N LEU A 11 3.13 -1.90 1.33
CA LEU A 11 3.17 -3.10 2.16
C LEU A 11 1.82 -3.38 2.82
N LYS A 12 1.60 -4.66 3.10
CA LYS A 12 0.64 -5.11 4.10
C LYS A 12 1.39 -5.72 5.26
N TYR A 13 1.00 -5.36 6.48
CA TYR A 13 1.60 -5.85 7.70
C TYR A 13 0.61 -5.74 8.87
N GLY A 14 0.84 -6.56 9.89
CA GLY A 14 0.04 -6.59 11.10
C GLY A 14 0.89 -6.96 12.30
N ASN A 15 0.40 -6.63 13.50
CA ASN A 15 1.02 -7.14 14.72
C ASN A 15 0.77 -8.65 14.83
N ILE A 16 1.69 -9.39 15.43
CA ILE A 16 1.41 -10.79 15.81
C ILE A 16 0.20 -10.80 16.76
N TYR A 17 -0.81 -11.63 16.47
CA TYR A 17 -2.01 -11.70 17.28
C TYR A 17 -1.70 -12.21 18.69
N GLY A 18 -2.12 -11.45 19.71
CA GLY A 18 -1.79 -11.72 21.12
C GLY A 18 -0.35 -11.39 21.52
N GLY A 19 0.48 -10.84 20.62
CA GLY A 19 1.87 -10.47 20.91
C GLY A 19 2.10 -9.02 21.34
N TYR A 20 3.38 -8.68 21.53
CA TYR A 20 3.80 -7.35 21.95
C TYR A 20 3.43 -6.27 20.91
N PRO A 21 3.05 -5.06 21.37
CA PRO A 21 2.81 -3.95 20.47
C PRO A 21 4.09 -3.60 19.69
N ASN A 22 3.93 -3.10 18.46
CA ASN A 22 5.00 -2.67 17.56
C ASN A 22 5.89 -3.77 16.99
N PHE A 23 5.53 -5.05 17.19
CA PHE A 23 6.15 -6.14 16.46
C PHE A 23 5.31 -6.54 15.25
N TYR A 24 5.68 -5.98 14.09
CA TYR A 24 4.98 -6.19 12.84
C TYR A 24 5.56 -7.35 12.04
N ALA A 25 4.67 -8.17 11.52
CA ALA A 25 4.96 -9.12 10.45
C ALA A 25 4.47 -8.53 9.12
N ILE A 26 5.38 -8.40 8.15
CA ILE A 26 5.00 -8.08 6.77
C ILE A 26 4.26 -9.28 6.19
N SER A 27 3.02 -9.08 5.75
CA SER A 27 2.24 -10.09 5.02
C SER A 27 2.53 -10.03 3.53
N ASP A 28 2.59 -8.82 2.96
CA ASP A 28 2.78 -8.61 1.53
C ASP A 28 3.61 -7.37 1.26
N ILE A 29 4.35 -7.41 0.15
CA ILE A 29 5.10 -6.28 -0.40
C ILE A 29 4.75 -6.20 -1.88
N THR A 30 4.37 -5.03 -2.37
CA THR A 30 4.29 -4.77 -3.80
C THR A 30 5.19 -3.59 -4.16
N LEU A 31 5.99 -3.80 -5.20
CA LEU A 31 6.68 -2.74 -5.92
C LEU A 31 6.06 -2.64 -7.31
N LEU A 32 5.24 -1.62 -7.53
CA LEU A 32 4.71 -1.29 -8.84
C LEU A 32 5.67 -0.31 -9.52
N VAL A 33 6.02 -0.55 -10.78
CA VAL A 33 6.88 0.35 -11.57
C VAL A 33 6.11 0.84 -12.79
N PHE A 34 6.04 2.16 -12.94
CA PHE A 34 5.42 2.83 -14.08
C PHE A 34 6.50 3.45 -14.97
N GLU A 35 6.53 3.05 -16.25
CA GLU A 35 7.43 3.62 -17.25
C GLU A 35 6.72 4.73 -18.03
N LYS A 36 6.99 6.00 -17.70
CA LYS A 36 6.27 7.17 -18.26
C LYS A 36 6.31 7.26 -19.78
N GLY A 37 7.40 6.85 -20.41
CA GLY A 37 7.57 6.95 -21.86
C GLY A 37 6.70 5.99 -22.67
N THR A 38 6.25 4.88 -22.08
CA THR A 38 5.47 3.84 -22.77
C THR A 38 4.16 3.51 -22.06
N ASN A 39 3.89 4.14 -20.91
CA ASN A 39 2.79 3.85 -20.00
C ASN A 39 2.73 2.38 -19.55
N LYS A 40 3.85 1.66 -19.59
CA LYS A 40 3.91 0.28 -19.13
C LYS A 40 3.93 0.21 -17.61
N ILE A 41 3.12 -0.71 -17.08
CA ILE A 41 3.02 -1.00 -15.66
C ILE A 41 3.61 -2.39 -15.41
N PHE A 42 4.55 -2.45 -14.48
CA PHE A 42 5.13 -3.69 -13.98
C PHE A 42 4.77 -3.85 -12.51
N ILE A 43 4.40 -5.07 -12.12
CA ILE A 43 4.02 -5.38 -10.74
C ILE A 43 4.90 -6.52 -10.26
N GLU A 44 5.69 -6.23 -9.24
CA GLU A 44 6.47 -7.21 -8.50
C GLU A 44 5.86 -7.35 -7.12
N SER A 45 5.47 -8.56 -6.74
CA SER A 45 4.86 -8.81 -5.42
C SER A 45 5.58 -9.95 -4.69
N TRP A 46 5.60 -9.85 -3.37
CA TRP A 46 6.05 -10.89 -2.46
C TRP A 46 5.01 -11.07 -1.36
N SER A 47 4.70 -12.33 -1.04
CA SER A 47 3.78 -12.69 0.04
C SER A 47 4.49 -13.59 1.05
N ASN A 48 4.16 -13.39 2.31
CA ASN A 48 4.72 -14.11 3.43
C ASN A 48 3.89 -15.36 3.74
N ASN A 49 4.51 -16.53 3.64
CA ASN A 49 3.87 -17.83 3.93
C ASN A 49 4.27 -18.42 5.30
N ALA A 50 4.76 -17.58 6.22
CA ALA A 50 5.05 -17.98 7.60
C ALA A 50 3.77 -18.47 8.30
N ASN A 51 3.87 -19.54 9.10
CA ASN A 51 2.71 -20.02 9.86
C ASN A 51 2.52 -19.18 11.13
N ILE A 52 1.96 -17.99 10.97
CA ILE A 52 1.68 -17.08 12.08
C ILE A 52 0.34 -16.39 11.87
N ASP A 53 -0.27 -15.99 12.98
CA ASP A 53 -1.47 -15.19 12.99
C ASP A 53 -1.12 -13.72 13.20
N ILE A 54 -1.64 -12.85 12.32
CA ILE A 54 -1.46 -11.41 12.42
C ILE A 54 -2.79 -10.70 12.54
N VAL A 55 -2.80 -9.55 13.21
CA VAL A 55 -3.95 -8.65 13.26
C VAL A 55 -3.96 -7.80 12.00
N SER A 56 -4.94 -8.04 11.13
CA SER A 56 -5.27 -7.20 10.00
C SER A 56 -6.26 -6.11 10.43
N VAL A 57 -5.95 -4.86 10.11
CA VAL A 57 -6.82 -3.71 10.40
C VAL A 57 -7.30 -3.14 9.07
N TYR A 58 -8.62 -3.02 8.91
CA TYR A 58 -9.22 -2.45 7.71
C TYR A 58 -10.15 -1.29 8.07
N SER A 59 -10.20 -0.29 7.19
CA SER A 59 -11.08 0.87 7.35
C SER A 59 -12.46 0.56 6.81
N LYS A 60 -13.50 0.86 7.60
CA LYS A 60 -14.89 0.96 7.11
C LYS A 60 -15.07 2.38 6.61
N VAL A 61 -15.46 2.53 5.35
CA VAL A 61 -15.61 3.82 4.68
C VAL A 61 -17.01 4.01 4.15
N ASN A 62 -17.46 5.27 4.05
CA ASN A 62 -18.68 5.63 3.33
C ASN A 62 -18.37 5.86 1.83
N GLU A 63 -19.40 6.26 1.08
CA GLU A 63 -19.33 6.57 -0.36
C GLU A 63 -18.36 7.71 -0.72
N LEU A 64 -18.02 8.58 0.22
CA LEU A 64 -17.02 9.65 0.04
C LEU A 64 -15.60 9.18 0.40
N GLY A 65 -15.40 7.89 0.69
CA GLY A 65 -14.12 7.34 1.15
C GLY A 65 -13.72 7.85 2.54
N HIS A 66 -14.66 8.45 3.29
CA HIS A 66 -14.43 8.88 4.67
C HIS A 66 -14.50 7.69 5.61
N THR A 67 -13.50 7.56 6.50
CA THR A 67 -13.46 6.48 7.49
C THR A 67 -14.50 6.71 8.57
N ILE A 68 -15.47 5.81 8.66
CA ILE A 68 -16.55 5.81 9.68
C ILE A 68 -16.30 4.82 10.80
N GLY A 69 -15.31 3.94 10.64
CA GLY A 69 -14.92 2.98 11.66
C GLY A 69 -13.72 2.14 11.20
N ARG A 70 -13.23 1.29 12.10
CA ARG A 70 -12.19 0.31 11.78
C ARG A 70 -12.65 -1.08 12.20
N GLY A 71 -12.39 -2.06 11.35
CA GLY A 71 -12.51 -3.46 11.69
C GLY A 71 -11.14 -4.05 12.00
N LYS A 72 -11.12 -5.07 12.86
CA LYS A 72 -9.95 -5.91 13.12
C LYS A 72 -10.34 -7.35 12.86
N GLU A 73 -9.45 -8.08 12.24
CA GLU A 73 -9.56 -9.52 12.06
C GLU A 73 -8.18 -10.14 12.25
N VAL A 74 -8.14 -11.44 12.49
CA VAL A 74 -6.89 -12.18 12.58
C VAL A 74 -6.77 -13.06 11.35
N ILE A 75 -5.62 -12.97 10.69
CA ILE A 75 -5.33 -13.71 9.46
C ILE A 75 -4.09 -14.56 9.70
N ASN A 76 -4.18 -15.85 9.38
CA ASN A 76 -3.02 -16.72 9.33
C ASN A 76 -2.29 -16.55 7.99
N LEU A 77 -1.02 -16.16 8.03
CA LEU A 77 -0.25 -15.84 6.82
C LEU A 77 0.00 -17.03 5.88
N ARG A 78 0.06 -18.26 6.41
CA ARG A 78 0.26 -19.46 5.59
C ARG A 78 -1.01 -19.96 4.95
N THR A 79 -2.09 -20.00 5.73
CA THR A 79 -3.34 -20.67 5.33
C THR A 79 -4.38 -19.71 4.78
N GLY A 80 -4.21 -18.39 4.99
CA GLY A 80 -5.21 -17.38 4.66
C GLY A 80 -6.48 -17.49 5.50
N ARG A 81 -6.49 -18.27 6.58
CA ARG A 81 -7.67 -18.43 7.44
C ARG A 81 -7.93 -17.15 8.24
N HIS A 82 -9.19 -16.73 8.26
CA HIS A 82 -9.67 -15.58 9.02
C HIS A 82 -10.35 -16.04 10.31
N LYS A 83 -10.13 -15.31 11.40
CA LYS A 83 -10.89 -15.47 12.65
C LYS A 83 -11.19 -14.11 13.30
N PRO A 84 -12.22 -14.03 14.17
CA PRO A 84 -12.51 -12.82 14.92
C PRO A 84 -11.29 -12.36 15.75
N TYR A 85 -11.14 -11.05 15.88
CA TYR A 85 -10.13 -10.47 16.77
C TYR A 85 -10.69 -10.37 18.19
N GLU A 86 -10.01 -10.98 19.16
CA GLU A 86 -10.32 -10.86 20.58
C GLU A 86 -9.28 -9.96 21.24
N GLU A 87 -9.73 -8.85 21.83
CA GLU A 87 -8.84 -7.83 22.37
C GLU A 87 -8.08 -8.29 23.63
N THR A 88 -8.66 -9.21 24.39
CA THR A 88 -8.10 -9.77 25.62
C THR A 88 -7.15 -10.94 25.38
N PHE A 89 -7.12 -11.51 24.17
CA PHE A 89 -6.25 -12.63 23.84
C PHE A 89 -4.78 -12.23 23.91
N ARG A 90 -3.96 -13.03 24.60
CA ARG A 90 -2.51 -12.86 24.72
C ARG A 90 -1.84 -14.21 24.48
N LEU A 91 -0.71 -14.17 23.79
CA LEU A 91 0.13 -15.35 23.62
C LEU A 91 1.01 -15.53 24.86
N GLU A 92 1.19 -16.78 25.25
CA GLU A 92 2.17 -17.16 26.24
C GLU A 92 3.60 -17.02 25.69
N GLU A 93 4.60 -16.98 26.57
CA GLU A 93 6.00 -16.71 26.18
C GLU A 93 6.54 -17.76 25.19
N GLU A 94 6.13 -19.01 25.33
CA GLU A 94 6.51 -20.10 24.43
C GLU A 94 5.94 -19.92 23.02
N ASP A 95 4.66 -19.54 22.91
CA ASP A 95 4.00 -19.26 21.64
C ASP A 95 4.60 -18.03 20.95
N LEU A 96 5.00 -17.02 21.73
CA LEU A 96 5.73 -15.86 21.20
C LEU A 96 7.08 -16.27 20.63
N LYS A 97 7.86 -17.08 21.36
CA LYS A 97 9.13 -17.61 20.87
C LYS A 97 8.93 -18.39 19.57
N PHE A 98 7.90 -19.22 19.50
CA PHE A 98 7.53 -19.95 18.29
C PHE A 98 7.16 -19.02 17.13
N ALA A 99 6.34 -18.00 17.36
CA ALA A 99 5.96 -17.02 16.35
C ALA A 99 7.18 -16.26 15.80
N PHE A 100 8.11 -15.84 16.68
CA PHE A 100 9.35 -15.21 16.26
C PHE A 100 10.25 -16.15 15.47
N GLN A 101 10.36 -17.42 15.87
CA GLN A 101 11.12 -18.42 15.13
C GLN A 101 10.57 -18.63 13.72
N ASN A 102 9.24 -18.64 13.55
CA ASN A 102 8.61 -18.75 12.24
C ASN A 102 8.79 -17.50 11.36
N LEU A 103 8.99 -16.33 11.97
CA LEU A 103 9.22 -15.08 11.23
C LEU A 103 10.68 -14.85 10.84
N ARG A 104 11.65 -15.33 11.61
CA ARG A 104 13.07 -15.13 11.31
C ARG A 104 13.46 -15.49 9.86
N PRO A 105 12.98 -16.61 9.28
CA PRO A 105 13.33 -16.98 7.91
C PRO A 105 12.82 -16.02 6.84
N THR A 106 11.86 -15.14 7.12
CA THR A 106 11.26 -14.24 6.11
C THR A 106 12.13 -13.03 5.80
N LYS A 107 13.07 -12.70 6.69
CA LYS A 107 13.96 -11.54 6.54
C LYS A 107 14.79 -11.58 5.25
N MET A 108 15.44 -12.71 4.97
CA MET A 108 16.29 -12.85 3.78
C MET A 108 15.48 -12.86 2.47
N PRO A 109 14.34 -13.59 2.35
CA PRO A 109 13.42 -13.47 1.23
C PRO A 109 12.96 -12.04 0.94
N ILE A 110 12.54 -11.28 1.97
CA ILE A 110 12.12 -9.87 1.83
C ILE A 110 13.27 -9.04 1.25
N LYS A 111 14.47 -9.15 1.86
CA LYS A 111 15.65 -8.43 1.40
C LYS A 111 15.99 -8.77 -0.06
N ASN A 112 15.99 -10.04 -0.41
CA ASN A 112 16.33 -10.49 -1.77
C ASN A 112 15.30 -10.02 -2.81
N PHE A 113 14.01 -10.10 -2.48
CA PHE A 113 12.93 -9.58 -3.32
C PHE A 113 13.14 -8.08 -3.61
N LEU A 114 13.31 -7.27 -2.57
CA LEU A 114 13.51 -5.83 -2.71
C LEU A 114 14.80 -5.51 -3.47
N LEU A 115 15.94 -6.08 -3.10
CA LEU A 115 17.21 -5.81 -3.78
C LEU A 115 17.22 -6.22 -5.25
N LYS A 116 16.55 -7.33 -5.61
CA LYS A 116 16.38 -7.74 -7.00
C LYS A 116 15.60 -6.69 -7.78
N ASN A 117 14.44 -6.29 -7.27
CA ASN A 117 13.53 -5.40 -8.01
C ASN A 117 14.00 -3.95 -8.05
N LEU A 118 14.62 -3.46 -6.97
CA LEU A 118 15.30 -2.16 -6.92
C LEU A 118 16.45 -2.04 -7.95
N LYS A 119 17.07 -3.16 -8.36
CA LYS A 119 18.12 -3.19 -9.40
C LYS A 119 17.58 -3.46 -10.81
N LYS A 120 16.40 -4.08 -10.92
CA LYS A 120 15.80 -4.51 -12.19
C LYS A 120 15.37 -3.35 -13.08
N TYR A 121 14.87 -2.28 -12.47
CA TYR A 121 14.31 -1.12 -13.18
C TYR A 121 15.16 0.13 -12.97
N ARG A 122 15.03 1.10 -13.89
CA ARG A 122 15.73 2.38 -13.84
C ARG A 122 14.78 3.46 -13.29
N PHE A 123 14.72 3.58 -11.97
CA PHE A 123 14.02 4.67 -11.28
C PHE A 123 14.91 5.25 -10.17
N ARG A 124 14.70 6.53 -9.86
CA ARG A 124 15.29 7.20 -8.69
C ARG A 124 14.26 7.48 -7.62
N ASP A 125 13.04 7.80 -8.03
CA ASP A 125 11.93 8.12 -7.13
C ASP A 125 11.14 6.86 -6.75
N ILE A 126 10.86 6.73 -5.46
CA ILE A 126 9.95 5.75 -4.88
C ILE A 126 8.86 6.51 -4.16
N ILE A 127 7.63 6.38 -4.64
CA ILE A 127 6.45 6.99 -4.05
C ILE A 127 5.87 6.01 -3.02
N VAL A 128 5.51 6.55 -1.86
CA VAL A 128 4.83 5.85 -0.78
C VAL A 128 3.66 6.70 -0.26
N PHE A 129 2.78 6.12 0.56
CA PHE A 129 1.66 6.85 1.17
C PHE A 129 1.57 6.59 2.68
N ASP A 130 1.83 7.62 3.51
CA ASP A 130 2.05 7.40 4.97
C ASP A 130 3.16 6.35 5.23
N GLY A 131 4.12 6.27 4.29
CA GLY A 131 4.96 5.10 4.10
C GLY A 131 6.24 5.09 4.94
N ARG A 132 6.34 5.97 5.94
CA ARG A 132 7.50 5.97 6.85
C ARG A 132 7.67 4.61 7.52
N ARG A 133 6.56 3.96 7.88
CA ARG A 133 6.60 2.61 8.47
C ARG A 133 6.98 1.55 7.44
N ASP A 134 6.46 1.67 6.22
CA ASP A 134 6.73 0.76 5.11
C ASP A 134 8.23 0.70 4.78
N VAL A 135 8.85 1.88 4.62
CA VAL A 135 10.30 2.02 4.41
C VAL A 135 11.07 1.46 5.60
N PHE A 136 10.69 1.84 6.83
CA PHE A 136 11.35 1.34 8.04
C PHE A 136 11.32 -0.18 8.16
N LEU A 137 10.19 -0.84 7.84
CA LEU A 137 10.08 -2.29 7.88
C LEU A 137 10.98 -2.96 6.83
N CYS A 138 11.09 -2.36 5.63
CA CYS A 138 12.03 -2.80 4.60
C CYS A 138 13.50 -2.62 5.03
N GLU A 139 13.84 -1.51 5.68
CA GLU A 139 15.17 -1.25 6.22
C GLU A 139 15.55 -2.24 7.33
N ARG A 140 14.60 -2.60 8.22
CA ARG A 140 14.80 -3.65 9.22
C ARG A 140 15.07 -5.02 8.59
N ALA A 141 14.59 -5.27 7.38
CA ALA A 141 14.94 -6.47 6.62
C ALA A 141 16.36 -6.42 6.02
N GLY A 142 17.02 -5.26 6.05
CA GLY A 142 18.40 -5.06 5.59
C GLY A 142 18.51 -4.47 4.18
N VAL A 143 17.48 -3.75 3.73
CA VAL A 143 17.49 -2.98 2.48
C VAL A 143 17.96 -1.55 2.76
N ASN A 144 18.75 -0.98 1.85
CA ASN A 144 19.22 0.40 1.95
C ASN A 144 18.59 1.23 0.84
N PHE A 145 17.84 2.27 1.23
CA PHE A 145 17.19 3.20 0.30
C PHE A 145 17.98 4.48 0.01
N GLY A 146 19.19 4.66 0.56
CA GLY A 146 19.95 5.92 0.50
C GLY A 146 20.32 6.44 -0.89
N ARG A 147 20.16 5.64 -1.96
CA ARG A 147 20.33 6.06 -3.35
C ARG A 147 19.03 6.47 -4.05
N TYR A 148 17.90 6.29 -3.38
CA TYR A 148 16.56 6.59 -3.88
C TYR A 148 16.01 7.82 -3.18
N ASN A 149 15.15 8.53 -3.89
CA ASN A 149 14.36 9.62 -3.35
C ASN A 149 13.00 9.06 -2.94
N ILE A 150 12.75 8.99 -1.63
CA ILE A 150 11.46 8.54 -1.10
C ILE A 150 10.53 9.75 -1.00
N ILE A 151 9.43 9.70 -1.74
CA ILE A 151 8.42 10.76 -1.76
C ILE A 151 7.16 10.22 -1.08
N ASP A 152 6.74 10.85 0.02
CA ASP A 152 5.48 10.52 0.69
C ASP A 152 4.36 11.42 0.16
N LEU A 153 3.50 10.85 -0.69
CA LEU A 153 2.45 11.61 -1.37
C LEU A 153 1.41 12.15 -0.38
N GLN A 154 1.14 11.45 0.73
CA GLN A 154 0.20 11.95 1.74
C GLN A 154 0.72 13.25 2.36
N LYS A 155 2.03 13.31 2.62
CA LYS A 155 2.69 14.49 3.18
C LYS A 155 2.65 15.66 2.21
N GLU A 156 2.92 15.43 0.92
CA GLU A 156 2.84 16.50 -0.09
C GLU A 156 1.41 17.04 -0.22
N LEU A 157 0.41 16.16 -0.31
CA LEU A 157 -1.00 16.56 -0.34
C LEU A 157 -1.42 17.33 0.92
N ASN A 158 -0.97 16.90 2.09
CA ASN A 158 -1.31 17.57 3.35
C ASN A 158 -0.73 18.98 3.42
N LYS A 159 0.48 19.22 2.91
CA LYS A 159 1.08 20.57 2.86
C LYS A 159 0.26 21.55 2.04
N GLU A 160 -0.33 21.08 0.93
CA GLU A 160 -1.09 21.95 0.02
C GLU A 160 -2.55 22.14 0.41
N THR A 161 -3.15 21.14 1.07
CA THR A 161 -4.59 21.13 1.37
C THR A 161 -4.94 21.35 2.83
N ASP A 162 -3.95 21.28 3.73
CA ASP A 162 -4.13 21.18 5.18
C ASP A 162 -5.07 20.03 5.60
N TYR A 163 -5.18 19.01 4.75
CA TYR A 163 -6.08 17.87 4.96
C TYR A 163 -5.30 16.55 4.93
N LEU A 164 -5.53 15.70 5.94
CA LEU A 164 -4.91 14.37 5.99
C LEU A 164 -5.74 13.36 5.19
N PHE A 165 -5.33 13.14 3.94
CA PHE A 165 -6.01 12.21 3.05
C PHE A 165 -5.75 10.74 3.39
N SER A 166 -6.71 9.88 3.05
CA SER A 166 -6.53 8.43 3.00
C SER A 166 -6.57 7.98 1.54
N LEU A 167 -5.91 6.86 1.20
CA LEU A 167 -5.99 6.27 -0.14
C LEU A 167 -7.44 6.01 -0.59
N ASN A 168 -8.32 5.57 0.33
CA ASN A 168 -9.73 5.36 0.01
C ASN A 168 -10.44 6.65 -0.43
N LYS A 169 -10.12 7.78 0.21
CA LYS A 169 -10.70 9.07 -0.14
C LYS A 169 -10.15 9.58 -1.47
N LEU A 170 -8.85 9.45 -1.67
CA LEU A 170 -8.21 9.86 -2.92
C LEU A 170 -8.67 9.02 -4.10
N ALA A 171 -8.92 7.73 -3.90
CA ALA A 171 -9.54 6.87 -4.91
C ALA A 171 -10.92 7.40 -5.34
N VAL A 172 -11.72 7.96 -4.42
CA VAL A 172 -12.99 8.62 -4.77
C VAL A 172 -12.74 9.94 -5.51
N VAL A 173 -11.77 10.74 -5.06
CA VAL A 173 -11.42 12.04 -5.69
C VAL A 173 -11.06 11.86 -7.18
N ILE A 174 -10.32 10.81 -7.52
CA ILE A 174 -9.90 10.56 -8.90
C ILE A 174 -10.87 9.66 -9.68
N ASN A 175 -11.97 9.21 -9.06
CA ASN A 175 -12.84 8.17 -9.59
C ASN A 175 -12.06 6.94 -10.08
N PHE A 176 -11.28 6.36 -9.17
CA PHE A 176 -10.44 5.20 -9.47
C PHE A 176 -11.30 4.00 -9.86
N GLU A 177 -11.02 3.45 -11.03
CA GLU A 177 -11.67 2.25 -11.54
C GLU A 177 -10.61 1.24 -12.01
N LEU A 178 -10.84 -0.03 -11.67
CA LEU A 178 -10.11 -1.16 -12.21
C LEU A 178 -11.09 -2.01 -13.00
N ASP A 179 -11.01 -1.92 -14.32
CA ASP A 179 -11.66 -2.85 -15.25
C ASP A 179 -10.64 -3.90 -15.67
N ARG A 180 -11.10 -5.07 -16.13
CA ARG A 180 -10.35 -6.32 -16.39
C ARG A 180 -8.89 -6.12 -16.81
N SER A 181 -8.59 -5.17 -17.69
CA SER A 181 -7.24 -4.87 -18.17
C SER A 181 -6.96 -3.37 -18.27
N TYR A 182 -7.68 -2.54 -17.53
CA TYR A 182 -7.50 -1.08 -17.54
C TYR A 182 -7.58 -0.50 -16.13
N LEU A 183 -6.60 0.34 -15.80
CA LEU A 183 -6.70 1.28 -14.68
C LEU A 183 -7.20 2.61 -15.22
N ARG A 184 -8.24 3.14 -14.59
CA ARG A 184 -8.88 4.38 -14.99
C ARG A 184 -9.02 5.32 -13.81
N SER A 185 -9.04 6.59 -14.16
CA SER A 185 -9.32 7.73 -13.32
C SER A 185 -10.13 8.72 -14.16
N HIS A 186 -10.37 9.92 -13.65
CA HIS A 186 -11.08 10.93 -14.39
C HIS A 186 -10.39 11.36 -15.69
N ASN A 187 -9.06 11.48 -15.66
CA ASN A 187 -8.30 12.06 -16.75
C ASN A 187 -7.36 11.05 -17.42
N LEU A 188 -7.04 9.94 -16.74
CA LEU A 188 -6.04 8.97 -17.20
C LEU A 188 -6.62 7.56 -17.34
N GLU A 189 -6.19 6.85 -18.38
CA GLU A 189 -6.42 5.43 -18.61
C GLU A 189 -5.10 4.73 -18.99
N TYR A 190 -4.80 3.62 -18.32
CA TYR A 190 -3.64 2.78 -18.64
C TYR A 190 -4.05 1.33 -18.83
N TRP A 191 -3.52 0.72 -19.90
CA TRP A 191 -3.69 -0.70 -20.14
C TRP A 191 -2.79 -1.53 -19.22
N LEU A 192 -3.36 -2.61 -18.68
CA LEU A 192 -2.68 -3.62 -17.92
C LEU A 192 -2.57 -4.90 -18.73
N HIS A 193 -1.36 -5.45 -18.82
CA HIS A 193 -1.19 -6.81 -19.30
C HIS A 193 -2.03 -7.77 -18.44
N PRO A 194 -2.75 -8.76 -19.02
CA PRO A 194 -3.66 -9.64 -18.26
C PRO A 194 -3.04 -10.34 -17.05
N ILE A 195 -1.75 -10.67 -17.12
CA ILE A 195 -0.99 -11.25 -15.99
C ILE A 195 -0.82 -10.24 -14.85
N ALA A 196 -0.57 -8.96 -15.15
CA ALA A 196 -0.49 -7.91 -14.14
C ALA A 196 -1.87 -7.62 -13.55
N ALA A 197 -2.90 -7.52 -14.39
CA ALA A 197 -4.28 -7.30 -13.93
C ALA A 197 -4.77 -8.31 -12.90
N ARG A 198 -4.44 -9.61 -13.07
CA ARG A 198 -4.81 -10.66 -12.11
C ARG A 198 -4.16 -10.50 -10.73
N GLN A 199 -3.08 -9.73 -10.60
CA GLN A 199 -2.42 -9.48 -9.31
C GLN A 199 -3.07 -8.33 -8.53
N ILE A 200 -3.80 -7.44 -9.21
CA ILE A 200 -4.43 -6.26 -8.61
C ILE A 200 -5.82 -6.67 -8.11
N MET A 201 -5.91 -7.08 -6.86
CA MET A 201 -7.17 -7.48 -6.23
C MET A 201 -7.49 -6.60 -5.03
N PRO A 202 -8.77 -6.23 -4.80
CA PRO A 202 -9.14 -5.42 -3.65
C PRO A 202 -8.53 -5.96 -2.34
N LYS A 203 -8.05 -5.04 -1.49
CA LYS A 203 -7.38 -5.29 -0.20
C LYS A 203 -5.93 -5.81 -0.28
N THR A 204 -5.36 -6.05 -1.46
CA THR A 204 -3.94 -6.41 -1.58
C THR A 204 -3.02 -5.19 -1.62
N ALA A 205 -1.72 -5.37 -1.34
CA ALA A 205 -0.72 -4.33 -1.54
C ALA A 205 -0.67 -3.84 -3.00
N ALA A 206 -0.86 -4.74 -3.97
CA ALA A 206 -0.84 -4.39 -5.38
C ALA A 206 -2.01 -3.48 -5.80
N TYR A 207 -3.19 -3.69 -5.22
CA TYR A 207 -4.33 -2.79 -5.44
C TYR A 207 -4.07 -1.40 -4.86
N ASP A 208 -3.43 -1.32 -3.70
CA ASP A 208 -3.10 -0.04 -3.08
C ASP A 208 -1.98 0.69 -3.82
N ALA A 209 -0.96 -0.03 -4.29
CA ALA A 209 0.08 0.52 -5.16
C ALA A 209 -0.47 1.03 -6.50
N ALA A 210 -1.44 0.32 -7.10
CA ALA A 210 -2.11 0.76 -8.32
C ALA A 210 -2.94 2.03 -8.10
N ARG A 211 -3.67 2.11 -6.98
CA ARG A 211 -4.37 3.33 -6.57
C ARG A 211 -3.38 4.48 -6.36
N LEU A 212 -2.30 4.24 -5.64
CA LEU A 212 -1.27 5.25 -5.38
C LEU A 212 -0.65 5.78 -6.67
N MET A 213 -0.35 4.91 -7.64
CA MET A 213 0.13 5.32 -8.96
C MET A 213 -0.89 6.23 -9.68
N MET A 214 -2.15 5.82 -9.75
CA MET A 214 -3.18 6.63 -10.42
C MET A 214 -3.38 7.98 -9.73
N ILE A 215 -3.37 8.02 -8.40
CA ILE A 215 -3.48 9.24 -7.60
C ILE A 215 -2.29 10.15 -7.86
N TYR A 216 -1.08 9.61 -7.83
CA TYR A 216 0.14 10.37 -8.10
C TYR A 216 0.10 10.98 -9.50
N ASN A 217 -0.21 10.17 -10.53
CA ASN A 217 -0.23 10.66 -11.90
C ASN A 217 -1.31 11.75 -12.10
N GLU A 218 -2.53 11.56 -11.57
CA GLU A 218 -3.58 12.60 -11.58
C GLU A 218 -3.11 13.89 -10.88
N TYR A 219 -2.51 13.77 -9.69
CA TYR A 219 -2.00 14.90 -8.93
C TYR A 219 -0.85 15.64 -9.66
N THR A 220 -0.01 14.94 -10.42
CA THR A 220 1.13 15.55 -11.13
C THR A 220 0.80 16.04 -12.54
N GLU A 221 -0.08 15.35 -13.27
CA GLU A 221 -0.39 15.61 -14.68
C GLU A 221 -1.66 16.48 -14.84
N HIS A 222 -2.60 16.38 -13.91
CA HIS A 222 -3.89 17.07 -13.92
C HIS A 222 -4.15 17.82 -12.60
N HIS A 223 -3.10 18.45 -12.07
CA HIS A 223 -3.06 19.02 -10.72
C HIS A 223 -4.25 19.92 -10.36
N GLU A 224 -4.58 20.92 -11.19
CA GLU A 224 -5.68 21.86 -10.90
C GLU A 224 -7.04 21.17 -10.78
N ASP A 225 -7.32 20.24 -11.69
CA ASP A 225 -8.57 19.48 -11.69
C ASP A 225 -8.63 18.50 -10.51
N PHE A 226 -7.51 17.83 -10.21
CA PHE A 226 -7.35 16.99 -9.03
C PHE A 226 -7.66 17.79 -7.75
N MET A 227 -7.04 18.97 -7.59
CA MET A 227 -7.20 19.81 -6.39
C MET A 227 -8.62 20.34 -6.23
N ARG A 228 -9.25 20.73 -7.34
CA ARG A 228 -10.67 21.13 -7.35
C ARG A 228 -11.58 19.98 -6.89
N LYS A 229 -11.37 18.76 -7.40
CA LYS A 229 -12.18 17.58 -7.01
C LYS A 229 -11.93 17.17 -5.56
N ALA A 230 -10.68 17.23 -5.11
CA ALA A 230 -10.32 17.02 -3.71
C ALA A 230 -11.07 17.98 -2.77
N ALA A 231 -11.08 19.28 -3.09
CA ALA A 231 -11.81 20.29 -2.32
C ALA A 231 -13.32 20.02 -2.30
N LEU A 232 -13.92 19.63 -3.44
CA LEU A 232 -15.34 19.27 -3.50
C LEU A 232 -15.68 18.09 -2.59
N VAL A 233 -14.85 17.04 -2.56
CA VAL A 233 -15.06 15.89 -1.68
C VAL A 233 -14.90 16.28 -0.22
N ILE A 234 -13.90 17.09 0.14
CA ILE A 234 -13.71 17.59 1.50
C ILE A 234 -14.94 18.38 1.97
N ASN A 235 -15.42 19.31 1.14
CA ASN A 235 -16.59 20.13 1.46
C ASN A 235 -17.84 19.27 1.70
N LYS A 236 -18.06 18.24 0.87
CA LYS A 236 -19.17 17.28 1.08
C LYS A 236 -19.06 16.55 2.42
N ILE A 237 -17.85 16.14 2.82
CA ILE A 237 -17.61 15.47 4.10
C ILE A 237 -17.82 16.41 5.29
N GLN A 238 -17.44 17.68 5.17
CA GLN A 238 -17.65 18.67 6.23
C GLN A 238 -19.14 18.97 6.40
N ASN A 239 -19.87 19.11 5.30
CA ASN A 239 -21.31 19.39 5.33
C ASN A 239 -22.16 18.21 5.79
N SER A 240 -21.69 16.96 5.65
CA SER A 240 -22.41 15.78 6.14
C SER A 240 -22.23 15.50 7.63
N LYS A 241 -21.34 16.25 8.30
CA LYS A 241 -21.12 16.19 9.75
C LYS A 241 -21.88 17.25 10.53
N ALA A 242 -22.41 18.26 9.84
CA ALA A 242 -23.30 19.29 10.39
C ALA A 242 -24.74 18.77 10.44
#